data_AF-A0A968Z6N4-F1
#
_entry.id   AF-A0A968Z6N4-F1
#
_cell.length_a   1.000
_cell.length_b   1.000
_cell.length_c   1.000
_cell.angle_alpha   90.00
_cell.angle_beta   90.00
_cell.angle_gamma   90.00
#
_symmetry.space_group_name_H-M   'P 1'
#
loop_
_entity.id
_entity.type
_entity.pdbx_description
1 polymer ?
#
loop_
_entity_poly.entity_id
_entity_poly.type
_entity_poly.pdbx_seq_one_letter_code
_entity_poly.pdbx_strand_id
1 'polypeptide(L)'
;MVLLPSQDDSSIASVADRVGEFHFTSTLSCRHENALEALMFFNPQQKKFRNTVSQLVECYGNPKIFKDGDRIRLQIGSSSIAQTLFCLDRATDGELIGVVVYIRESIEQLAIIHLAVQEDYLMSGCYGDRALALRLIQKVQEIGARLKGVESIKILYERSLKKFPFVTLQSGNL
;
A
#
# COMPACT_ATOMS: atom_id res chain seq x y z
N MET A 1 -43.23 39.92 2.86
CA MET A 1 -42.18 39.42 1.95
C MET A 1 -40.85 39.71 2.61
N VAL A 2 -40.30 38.73 3.34
CA VAL A 2 -39.05 38.89 4.11
C VAL A 2 -38.12 37.80 3.62
N LEU A 3 -37.00 38.22 3.03
CA LEU A 3 -35.92 37.37 2.55
C LEU A 3 -35.28 36.64 3.74
N LEU A 4 -35.21 35.31 3.65
CA LEU A 4 -34.32 34.51 4.49
C LEU A 4 -32.86 34.75 4.05
N PRO A 5 -31.91 34.93 4.98
CA PRO A 5 -30.50 34.97 4.62
C PRO A 5 -30.01 33.57 4.19
N SER A 6 -29.28 33.59 3.09
CA SER A 6 -28.66 32.48 2.40
C SER A 6 -27.62 31.76 3.28
N GLN A 7 -27.57 30.45 3.06
CA GLN A 7 -26.57 29.46 3.47
C GLN A 7 -25.13 30.03 3.52
N ASP A 8 -24.43 29.77 4.62
CA ASP A 8 -22.98 29.92 4.70
C ASP A 8 -22.38 28.69 5.42
N ASP A 9 -22.57 27.51 4.82
CA ASP A 9 -21.90 26.24 5.17
C ASP A 9 -20.59 26.09 4.37
N SER A 10 -19.84 27.18 4.20
CA SER A 10 -18.64 27.23 3.34
C SER A 10 -17.31 27.20 4.12
N SER A 11 -17.33 27.08 5.46
CA SER A 11 -16.14 27.23 6.30
C SER A 11 -15.59 25.95 6.93
N ILE A 12 -16.27 24.80 6.82
CA ILE A 12 -15.78 23.53 7.41
C ILE A 12 -15.11 22.63 6.36
N ALA A 13 -15.42 22.81 5.07
CA ALA A 13 -14.82 22.04 3.97
C ALA A 13 -13.37 22.44 3.63
N SER A 14 -12.88 23.60 4.10
CA SER A 14 -11.58 24.16 3.69
C SER A 14 -10.40 23.86 4.63
N VAL A 15 -10.63 23.15 5.75
CA VAL A 15 -9.56 22.73 6.68
C VAL A 15 -9.14 21.28 6.47
N ALA A 16 -10.02 20.42 5.94
CA ALA A 16 -9.70 19.02 5.64
C ALA A 16 -8.83 18.85 4.37
N ASP A 17 -8.78 19.88 3.52
CA ASP A 17 -8.21 19.83 2.16
C ASP A 17 -6.71 20.22 2.10
N ARG A 18 -6.00 20.14 3.23
CA ARG A 18 -4.54 20.34 3.32
C ARG A 18 -3.78 19.10 3.79
N VAL A 19 -4.42 17.94 3.81
CA VAL A 19 -3.74 16.64 3.95
C VAL A 19 -3.43 16.15 2.54
N GLY A 20 -2.18 16.35 2.09
CA GLY A 20 -1.74 15.91 0.76
C GLY A 20 -2.22 14.48 0.45
N GLU A 21 -3.05 14.37 -0.59
CA GLU A 21 -3.76 13.15 -0.93
C GLU A 21 -2.77 12.10 -1.46
N PHE A 22 -2.76 10.92 -0.82
CA PHE A 22 -1.96 9.80 -1.29
C PHE A 22 -2.47 9.28 -2.63
N HIS A 23 -1.55 9.14 -3.58
CA HIS A 23 -1.86 8.58 -4.89
C HIS A 23 -1.42 7.11 -4.97
N PHE A 24 -2.39 6.21 -5.10
CA PHE A 24 -2.14 4.77 -5.22
C PHE A 24 -2.14 4.34 -6.68
N THR A 25 -1.12 3.58 -7.10
CA THR A 25 -0.97 3.12 -8.48
C THR A 25 -0.34 1.74 -8.56
N SER A 26 -0.71 0.94 -9.56
CA SER A 26 -0.08 -0.35 -9.86
C SER A 26 1.04 -0.25 -10.89
N THR A 27 1.29 0.96 -11.43
CA THR A 27 2.33 1.23 -12.41
C THR A 27 3.24 2.35 -11.94
N LEU A 28 4.55 2.13 -12.02
CA LEU A 28 5.55 3.08 -11.57
C LEU A 28 6.49 3.44 -12.73
N SER A 29 6.77 4.73 -12.92
CA SER A 29 7.74 5.19 -13.94
C SER A 29 9.18 4.87 -13.52
N CYS A 30 10.05 4.64 -14.51
CA CYS A 30 11.49 4.43 -14.33
C CYS A 30 12.20 5.48 -13.47
N ARG A 31 11.66 6.71 -13.37
CA ARG A 31 12.23 7.77 -12.51
C ARG A 31 12.27 7.42 -11.02
N HIS A 32 11.43 6.48 -10.56
CA HIS A 32 11.34 6.09 -9.16
C HIS A 32 12.19 4.85 -8.82
N GLU A 33 13.07 4.40 -9.72
CA GLU A 33 13.89 3.18 -9.52
C GLU A 33 14.70 3.25 -8.23
N ASN A 34 15.48 4.31 -8.03
CA ASN A 34 16.29 4.49 -6.83
C ASN A 34 15.43 4.53 -5.55
N ALA A 35 14.26 5.18 -5.61
CA ALA A 35 13.35 5.26 -4.46
C ALA A 35 12.72 3.88 -4.14
N LEU A 36 12.38 3.11 -5.18
CA LEU A 36 11.86 1.76 -5.01
C LEU A 36 12.94 0.82 -4.46
N GLU A 37 14.17 0.90 -4.97
CA GLU A 37 15.30 0.17 -4.43
C GLU A 37 15.56 0.52 -2.97
N ALA A 38 15.49 1.81 -2.61
CA ALA A 38 15.65 2.25 -1.23
C ALA A 38 14.60 1.64 -0.30
N LEU A 39 13.32 1.63 -0.71
CA LEU A 39 12.23 1.02 0.05
C LEU A 39 12.36 -0.51 0.16
N MET A 40 12.73 -1.17 -0.95
CA MET A 40 12.75 -2.63 -1.06
C MET A 40 14.03 -3.28 -0.49
N PHE A 41 15.19 -2.63 -0.60
CA PHE A 41 16.50 -3.23 -0.29
C PHE A 41 17.31 -2.48 0.76
N PHE A 42 17.07 -1.17 0.95
CA PHE A 42 17.91 -0.34 1.81
C PHE A 42 17.18 0.24 3.02
N ASN A 43 15.99 -0.28 3.37
CA ASN A 43 15.29 0.17 4.58
C ASN A 43 16.14 -0.19 5.82
N PRO A 44 16.60 0.79 6.64
CA PRO A 44 17.45 0.55 7.81
C PRO A 44 16.85 -0.42 8.83
N GLN A 45 15.51 -0.53 8.85
CA GLN A 45 14.78 -1.47 9.69
C GLN A 45 14.91 -2.93 9.20
N GLN A 46 15.41 -3.20 7.98
CA GLN A 46 15.61 -4.57 7.47
C GLN A 46 16.53 -5.44 8.33
N LYS A 47 17.45 -4.84 9.11
CA LYS A 47 18.23 -5.58 10.11
C LYS A 47 17.34 -6.27 11.16
N LYS A 48 16.17 -5.70 11.47
CA LYS A 48 15.16 -6.30 12.35
C LYS A 48 14.31 -7.37 11.66
N PHE A 49 14.26 -7.37 10.32
CA PHE A 49 13.40 -8.25 9.51
C PHE A 49 14.17 -9.32 8.71
N ARG A 50 15.45 -9.55 9.01
CA ARG A 50 16.30 -10.53 8.31
C ARG A 50 15.64 -11.91 8.16
N ASN A 51 14.98 -12.39 9.21
CA ASN A 51 14.29 -13.68 9.20
C ASN A 51 13.07 -13.69 8.25
N THR A 52 12.35 -12.57 8.16
CA THR A 52 11.19 -12.43 7.25
C THR A 52 11.66 -12.34 5.79
N VAL A 53 12.75 -11.61 5.53
CA VAL A 53 13.38 -11.57 4.19
C VAL A 53 13.85 -12.97 3.78
N SER A 54 14.51 -13.72 4.68
CA SER A 54 14.92 -15.10 4.41
C SER A 54 13.73 -16.02 4.12
N GLN A 55 12.65 -15.95 4.90
CA GLN A 55 11.44 -16.74 4.65
C GLN A 55 10.74 -16.37 3.34
N LEU A 56 10.73 -15.10 2.96
CA LEU A 56 10.19 -14.67 1.68
C LEU A 56 11.03 -15.17 0.51
N VAL A 57 12.36 -15.16 0.65
CA VAL A 57 13.27 -15.74 -0.35
C VAL A 57 13.11 -17.25 -0.43
N GLU A 58 12.94 -17.94 0.70
CA GLU A 58 12.70 -19.39 0.73
C GLU A 58 11.36 -19.78 0.11
N CYS A 59 10.28 -19.07 0.44
CA CYS A 59 8.93 -19.40 -0.02
C CYS A 59 8.64 -18.91 -1.45
N TYR A 60 9.17 -17.76 -1.85
CA TYR A 60 8.77 -17.07 -3.08
C TYR A 60 9.96 -16.70 -3.99
N GLY A 61 11.20 -16.77 -3.50
CA GLY A 61 12.40 -16.41 -4.25
C GLY A 61 12.80 -14.94 -4.10
N ASN A 62 13.93 -14.57 -4.70
CA ASN A 62 14.48 -13.22 -4.56
C ASN A 62 13.62 -12.18 -5.31
N PRO A 63 13.29 -11.03 -4.67
CA PRO A 63 12.72 -9.90 -5.38
C PRO A 63 13.73 -9.32 -6.37
N LYS A 64 13.27 -9.03 -7.58
CA LYS A 64 14.03 -8.39 -8.66
C LYS A 64 13.22 -7.24 -9.22
N ILE A 65 13.84 -6.08 -9.28
CA ILE A 65 13.29 -4.94 -10.01
C ILE A 65 13.77 -5.07 -11.46
N PHE A 66 12.86 -4.89 -12.42
CA PHE A 66 13.19 -4.86 -13.83
C PHE A 66 12.38 -3.79 -14.56
N LYS A 67 12.94 -3.30 -15.66
CA LYS A 67 12.30 -2.31 -16.53
C LYS A 67 11.50 -3.00 -17.62
N ASP A 68 10.30 -2.51 -17.86
CA ASP A 68 9.41 -2.90 -18.94
C ASP A 68 8.98 -1.62 -19.67
N GLY A 69 9.76 -1.23 -20.68
CA GLY A 69 9.65 0.08 -21.32
C GLY A 69 9.98 1.23 -20.36
N ASP A 70 9.06 2.19 -20.21
CA ASP A 70 9.18 3.32 -19.27
C ASP A 70 8.62 3.00 -17.87
N ARG A 71 8.33 1.72 -17.60
CA ARG A 71 7.74 1.27 -16.34
C ARG A 71 8.67 0.35 -15.58
N ILE A 72 8.56 0.41 -14.26
CA ILE A 72 9.21 -0.50 -13.35
C ILE A 72 8.24 -1.60 -12.95
N ARG A 73 8.73 -2.83 -12.94
CA ARG A 73 8.02 -3.98 -12.39
C ARG A 73 8.87 -4.66 -11.33
N LEU A 74 8.17 -5.26 -10.38
CA LEU A 74 8.77 -6.11 -9.37
C LEU A 74 8.39 -7.56 -9.66
N GLN A 75 9.39 -8.43 -9.77
CA GLN A 75 9.23 -9.87 -9.85
C GLN A 75 9.75 -10.50 -8.57
N ILE A 76 9.11 -11.56 -8.11
CA ILE A 76 9.57 -12.35 -6.96
C ILE A 76 9.71 -13.80 -7.41
N GLY A 77 10.93 -14.31 -7.36
CA GLY A 77 11.26 -15.65 -7.86
C GLY A 77 11.11 -15.81 -9.38
N SER A 78 10.86 -17.05 -9.82
CA SER A 78 10.74 -17.42 -11.23
C SER A 78 9.30 -17.40 -11.76
N SER A 79 8.30 -17.21 -10.88
CA SER A 79 6.87 -17.27 -11.22
C SER A 79 6.23 -15.88 -11.16
N SER A 80 5.50 -15.51 -12.20
CA SER A 80 5.05 -14.16 -12.56
C SER A 80 3.87 -13.59 -11.74
N ILE A 81 3.69 -13.96 -10.47
CA ILE A 81 2.40 -13.78 -9.78
C ILE A 81 2.41 -12.68 -8.69
N ALA A 82 3.53 -11.99 -8.48
CA ALA A 82 3.58 -10.85 -7.56
C ALA A 82 2.91 -9.61 -8.18
N GLN A 83 1.87 -9.12 -7.53
CA GLN A 83 1.26 -7.82 -7.81
C GLN A 83 1.86 -6.78 -6.87
N THR A 84 2.02 -5.56 -7.37
CA THR A 84 2.59 -4.46 -6.59
C THR A 84 1.68 -3.26 -6.66
N LEU A 85 1.45 -2.65 -5.51
CA LEU A 85 0.76 -1.38 -5.37
C LEU A 85 1.74 -0.38 -4.74
N PHE A 86 1.88 0.76 -5.40
CA PHE A 86 2.74 1.86 -5.01
C PHE A 86 1.89 3.00 -4.45
N CYS A 87 2.48 3.79 -3.55
CA CYS A 87 1.90 5.02 -3.05
C CYS A 87 2.87 6.17 -3.29
N LEU A 88 2.38 7.20 -3.98
CA LEU A 88 3.05 8.49 -4.14
C LEU A 88 2.44 9.52 -3.19
N ASP A 89 3.23 10.51 -2.78
CA ASP A 89 2.75 11.61 -1.92
C ASP A 89 1.75 12.55 -2.62
N ARG A 90 1.68 12.49 -3.95
CA ARG A 90 0.73 13.20 -4.83
C ARG A 90 0.65 12.53 -6.20
N ALA A 91 -0.35 12.88 -7.00
CA ALA A 91 -0.61 12.24 -8.30
C ALA A 91 0.41 12.57 -9.41
N THR A 92 0.82 13.84 -9.52
CA THR A 92 1.76 14.32 -10.56
C THR A 92 3.12 14.56 -9.95
N ASP A 93 4.17 13.96 -10.53
CA ASP A 93 5.56 14.13 -10.08
C ASP A 93 5.81 13.83 -8.59
N GLY A 94 4.94 13.04 -7.98
CA GLY A 94 5.02 12.69 -6.57
C GLY A 94 6.14 11.73 -6.23
N GLU A 95 6.65 11.84 -5.00
CA GLU A 95 7.69 10.98 -4.46
C GLU A 95 7.12 9.62 -4.06
N LEU A 96 7.88 8.55 -4.29
CA LEU A 96 7.50 7.20 -3.88
C LEU A 96 7.70 7.04 -2.38
N ILE A 97 6.60 7.00 -1.64
CA ILE A 97 6.59 6.98 -0.17
C ILE A 97 6.21 5.62 0.42
N GLY A 98 5.66 4.71 -0.40
CA GLY A 98 5.33 3.38 0.05
C GLY A 98 5.08 2.37 -1.07
N VAL A 99 5.26 1.10 -0.73
CA VAL A 99 5.06 -0.04 -1.61
C VAL A 99 4.48 -1.21 -0.82
N VAL A 100 3.51 -1.89 -1.41
CA VAL A 100 3.01 -3.18 -0.93
C VAL A 100 3.04 -4.19 -2.06
N VAL A 101 3.61 -5.35 -1.76
CA VAL A 101 3.71 -6.47 -2.68
C VAL A 101 2.83 -7.58 -2.14
N TYR A 102 1.97 -8.13 -3.00
CA TYR A 102 1.01 -9.14 -2.64
C TYR A 102 0.82 -10.15 -3.77
N ILE A 103 0.41 -11.35 -3.40
CA ILE A 103 0.09 -12.43 -4.33
C ILE A 103 -1.34 -12.90 -4.11
N ARG A 104 -1.89 -13.57 -5.11
CA ARG A 104 -3.07 -14.41 -4.92
C ARG A 104 -2.62 -15.82 -4.55
N GLU A 105 -2.63 -16.13 -3.24
CA GLU A 105 -2.17 -17.42 -2.70
C GLU A 105 -3.17 -18.54 -2.99
N SER A 106 -4.46 -18.23 -3.04
CA SER A 106 -5.53 -19.14 -3.46
C SER A 106 -6.67 -18.36 -4.15
N ILE A 107 -7.70 -19.07 -4.61
CA ILE A 107 -8.92 -18.41 -5.12
C ILE A 107 -9.51 -17.47 -4.06
N GLU A 108 -9.44 -17.86 -2.79
CA GLU A 108 -10.07 -17.21 -1.63
C GLU A 108 -9.19 -16.18 -0.93
N GLN A 109 -7.89 -16.14 -1.21
CA GLN A 109 -6.97 -15.40 -0.35
C GLN A 109 -5.92 -14.61 -1.15
N LEU A 110 -5.80 -13.33 -0.82
CA LEU A 110 -4.61 -12.54 -1.13
C LEU A 110 -3.63 -12.59 0.05
N ALA A 111 -2.34 -12.65 -0.23
CA ALA A 111 -1.29 -12.60 0.77
C ALA A 111 -0.40 -11.39 0.52
N ILE A 112 -0.33 -10.47 1.48
CA ILE A 112 0.68 -9.40 1.51
C ILE A 112 1.99 -10.01 1.97
N ILE A 113 2.96 -10.02 1.07
CA ILE A 113 4.28 -10.63 1.26
C ILE A 113 5.32 -9.59 1.64
N HIS A 114 5.15 -8.33 1.25
CA HIS A 114 6.07 -7.26 1.64
C HIS A 114 5.33 -5.92 1.75
N LEU A 115 5.70 -5.10 2.73
CA LEU A 115 5.17 -3.76 2.92
C LEU A 115 6.29 -2.85 3.41
N ALA A 116 6.62 -1.82 2.63
CA ALA A 116 7.60 -0.82 3.02
C ALA A 116 7.03 0.58 2.86
N VAL A 117 7.37 1.45 3.80
CA VAL A 117 7.06 2.88 3.77
C VAL A 117 8.33 3.66 4.12
N GLN A 118 8.44 4.89 3.62
CA GLN A 118 9.51 5.80 4.03
C GLN A 118 9.45 6.06 5.54
N GLU A 119 10.60 6.34 6.14
CA GLU A 119 10.74 6.50 7.60
C GLU A 119 9.84 7.59 8.17
N ASP A 120 9.71 8.70 7.46
CA ASP A 120 8.82 9.82 7.80
C ASP A 120 7.34 9.41 7.90
N TYR A 121 6.93 8.36 7.17
CA TYR A 121 5.56 7.84 7.14
C TYR A 121 5.35 6.59 7.99
N LEU A 122 6.37 6.15 8.74
CA LEU A 122 6.20 5.17 9.81
C LEU A 122 5.35 5.78 10.92
N MET A 123 4.69 4.94 11.74
CA MET A 123 3.90 5.40 12.90
C MET A 123 4.71 6.28 13.87
N SER A 124 6.03 6.11 13.91
CA SER A 124 6.97 6.90 14.71
C SER A 124 7.58 8.11 13.98
N GLY A 125 7.28 8.29 12.70
CA GLY A 125 7.79 9.37 11.84
C GLY A 125 6.96 10.64 11.93
N CYS A 126 7.43 11.71 11.27
CA CYS A 126 6.79 13.03 11.29
C CYS A 126 5.41 13.08 10.62
N TYR A 127 5.08 12.09 9.77
CA TYR A 127 3.78 11.90 9.12
C TYR A 127 3.09 10.60 9.57
N GLY A 128 3.45 10.07 10.76
CA GLY A 128 2.92 8.80 11.26
C GLY A 128 1.41 8.80 11.54
N ASP A 129 0.84 9.98 11.82
CA ASP A 129 -0.60 10.21 11.98
C ASP A 129 -1.41 9.91 10.71
N ARG A 130 -0.77 9.95 9.52
CA ARG A 130 -1.41 9.62 8.24
C ARG A 130 -1.62 8.12 8.03
N ALA A 131 -1.01 7.28 8.87
CA ALA A 131 -1.18 5.83 8.90
C ALA A 131 -1.01 5.13 7.52
N LEU A 132 0.04 5.50 6.77
CA LEU A 132 0.24 5.06 5.38
C LEU A 132 0.22 3.53 5.21
N ALA A 133 0.87 2.78 6.12
CA ALA A 133 0.88 1.32 6.07
C ALA A 133 -0.53 0.71 6.14
N LEU A 134 -1.40 1.24 7.01
CA LEU A 134 -2.80 0.79 7.11
C LEU A 134 -3.57 1.12 5.84
N ARG A 135 -3.36 2.30 5.25
CA ARG A 135 -4.01 2.67 3.98
C ARG A 135 -3.57 1.77 2.82
N LEU A 136 -2.30 1.38 2.75
CA LEU A 136 -1.83 0.39 1.77
C LEU A 136 -2.54 -0.96 1.94
N ILE A 137 -2.68 -1.43 3.17
CA ILE A 137 -3.41 -2.67 3.48
C ILE A 137 -4.88 -2.55 3.06
N GLN A 138 -5.54 -1.44 3.40
CA GLN A 138 -6.93 -1.17 3.01
C GLN A 138 -7.10 -1.13 1.48
N LYS A 139 -6.14 -0.57 0.75
CA LYS A 139 -6.19 -0.57 -0.72
C LYS A 139 -6.04 -1.96 -1.32
N VAL A 140 -5.17 -2.80 -0.77
CA VAL A 140 -5.13 -4.23 -1.15
C VAL A 140 -6.46 -4.91 -0.83
N GLN A 141 -7.11 -4.53 0.27
CA GLN A 141 -8.41 -5.07 0.61
C GLN A 141 -9.50 -4.67 -0.41
N GLU A 142 -9.56 -3.38 -0.78
CA GLU A 142 -10.48 -2.88 -1.80
C GLU A 142 -10.27 -3.59 -3.16
N ILE A 143 -9.01 -3.87 -3.52
CA ILE A 143 -8.67 -4.65 -4.72
C ILE A 143 -9.21 -6.07 -4.58
N GLY A 144 -8.94 -6.74 -3.45
CA GLY A 144 -9.39 -8.10 -3.19
C GLY A 144 -10.92 -8.25 -3.22
N ALA A 145 -11.65 -7.30 -2.64
CA ALA A 145 -13.12 -7.30 -2.63
C ALA A 145 -13.75 -7.23 -4.03
N ARG A 146 -12.99 -6.76 -5.05
CA ARG A 146 -13.42 -6.72 -6.46
C ARG A 146 -13.06 -7.99 -7.23
N LEU A 147 -12.22 -8.87 -6.65
CA LEU A 147 -11.81 -10.12 -7.29
C LEU A 147 -12.78 -11.24 -6.95
N LYS A 148 -13.30 -11.91 -7.97
CA LYS A 148 -14.23 -13.05 -7.77
C LYS A 148 -13.58 -14.14 -6.93
N GLY A 149 -14.29 -14.52 -5.87
CA GLY A 149 -13.94 -15.63 -4.98
C GLY A 149 -12.96 -15.27 -3.86
N VAL A 150 -12.45 -14.03 -3.78
CA VAL A 150 -11.52 -13.60 -2.73
C VAL A 150 -12.30 -13.19 -1.47
N GLU A 151 -11.96 -13.81 -0.33
CA GLU A 151 -12.70 -13.74 0.93
C GLU A 151 -11.85 -13.22 2.12
N SER A 152 -10.52 -13.23 2.00
CA SER A 152 -9.65 -12.65 3.02
C SER A 152 -8.32 -12.14 2.49
N ILE A 153 -7.66 -11.32 3.32
CA ILE A 153 -6.24 -11.02 3.17
C ILE A 153 -5.43 -11.61 4.32
N LYS A 154 -4.25 -12.12 4.00
CA LYS A 154 -3.25 -12.60 4.95
C LYS A 154 -2.04 -11.68 4.90
N ILE A 155 -1.53 -11.27 6.06
CA ILE A 155 -0.29 -10.47 6.14
C ILE A 155 0.83 -11.39 6.62
N LEU A 156 1.88 -11.53 5.82
CA LEU A 156 3.07 -12.31 6.16
C LEU A 156 4.13 -11.38 6.77
N TYR A 157 3.85 -10.82 7.95
CA TYR A 157 4.85 -10.19 8.81
C TYR A 157 5.01 -11.03 10.08
N GLU A 158 6.27 -11.31 10.44
CA GLU A 158 6.78 -12.08 11.58
C GLU A 158 5.77 -12.70 12.57
N ARG A 159 5.80 -14.04 12.66
CA ARG A 159 5.34 -14.94 13.74
C ARG A 159 3.94 -14.82 14.33
N SER A 160 3.09 -13.90 13.88
CA SER A 160 1.66 -13.91 14.20
C SER A 160 0.87 -13.96 12.90
N LEU A 161 0.36 -15.15 12.57
CA LEU A 161 -0.61 -15.33 11.49
C LEU A 161 -1.88 -14.55 11.87
N LYS A 162 -1.97 -13.30 11.41
CA LYS A 162 -3.21 -12.52 11.51
C LYS A 162 -3.92 -12.57 10.16
N LYS A 163 -4.99 -13.37 10.11
CA LYS A 163 -5.97 -13.33 9.03
C LYS A 163 -6.88 -12.14 9.28
N PHE A 164 -7.03 -11.28 8.28
CA PHE A 164 -8.03 -10.23 8.31
C PHE A 164 -9.14 -10.63 7.34
N PRO A 165 -10.30 -11.09 7.84
CA PRO A 165 -11.44 -11.32 6.97
C PRO A 165 -11.84 -10.00 6.30
N PHE A 166 -12.36 -10.05 5.07
CA PHE A 166 -13.09 -8.90 4.56
C PHE A 166 -14.31 -8.69 5.44
N VAL A 167 -14.24 -7.72 6.34
CA VAL A 167 -15.45 -7.24 6.99
C VAL A 167 -16.21 -6.48 5.92
N THR A 168 -17.35 -7.00 5.48
CA THR A 168 -18.35 -6.19 4.80
C THR A 168 -18.66 -5.05 5.75
N LEU A 169 -18.11 -3.86 5.48
CA LEU A 169 -18.61 -2.64 6.10
C LEU A 169 -20.07 -2.58 5.66
N GLN A 170 -20.97 -2.95 6.57
CA GLN A 170 -22.37 -2.65 6.36
C GLN A 170 -22.44 -1.14 6.29
N SER A 171 -22.79 -0.63 5.10
CA SER A 171 -23.32 0.70 4.94
C SER A 171 -24.56 0.79 5.82
N GLY A 172 -24.36 1.18 7.08
CA GLY A 172 -25.38 1.28 8.11
C GLY A 172 -25.34 2.70 8.66
N ASN A 173 -26.39 3.45 8.31
CA ASN A 173 -26.72 4.79 8.81
C ASN A 173 -26.34 5.01 10.28
N LEU A 174 -25.67 6.13 10.53
CA LEU A 174 -25.90 7.03 11.67
C LEU A 174 -25.35 8.42 11.32
#